data_AF-A0A318ZET1-F1
#
_entry.id   AF-A0A318ZET1-F1
#
_cell.length_a   1.000
_cell.length_b   1.000
_cell.length_c   1.000
_cell.angle_alpha   90.00
_cell.angle_beta   90.00
_cell.angle_gamma   90.00
#
_symmetry.space_group_name_H-M   'P 1'
#
loop_
_entity.id
_entity.type
_entity.pdbx_description
1 polymer ?
#
loop_
_entity_poly.entity_id
_entity_poly.type
_entity_poly.pdbx_seq_one_letter_code
_entity_poly.pdbx_strand_id
1 'polypeptide(L)'
;MSAAAPPFQFPSTYSFPPFFTPQPNSATRTSQLQKWSALVQSWCRHHRTYRLTLSDAIESPLFYNAALRKRLSMKDARDVLDWMTKEEEEGGGGQRAEWLDGSSKNVARIWWKRPEEWAGIVADWVENTGQKNVVLTVYELVEGEGTMSQEWHGMDTDVMLKCLNVLVKRGKAQVFGGDGQEGVKFF
;
A
#
# COMPACT_ATOMS: atom_id res chain seq x y z
N MET A 1 26.79 8.97 -0.15
CA MET A 1 25.92 10.13 0.12
C MET A 1 24.56 9.79 -0.46
N SER A 2 23.57 9.45 0.38
CA SER A 2 22.25 9.07 -0.12
C SER A 2 21.57 10.31 -0.68
N ALA A 3 21.28 10.33 -1.98
CA ALA A 3 20.49 11.39 -2.57
C ALA A 3 19.10 11.36 -1.90
N ALA A 4 18.73 12.44 -1.20
CA ALA A 4 17.39 12.56 -0.65
C ALA A 4 16.38 12.38 -1.80
N ALA A 5 15.38 11.52 -1.59
CA ALA A 5 14.31 11.34 -2.57
C ALA A 5 13.71 12.71 -2.93
N PRO A 6 13.35 12.94 -4.20
CA PRO A 6 12.72 14.20 -4.61
C PRO A 6 11.47 14.45 -3.76
N PRO A 7 11.08 15.70 -3.48
CA PRO A 7 9.89 15.97 -2.68
C PRO A 7 8.63 15.38 -3.34
N PHE A 8 7.70 14.90 -2.53
CA PHE A 8 6.41 14.40 -3.00
C PHE A 8 5.64 15.47 -3.80
N GLN A 9 5.17 15.09 -4.99
CA GLN A 9 4.36 15.97 -5.83
C GLN A 9 2.88 15.73 -5.57
N PHE A 10 2.20 16.73 -5.00
CA PHE A 10 0.76 16.68 -4.78
C PHE A 10 -0.02 16.85 -6.09
N PRO A 11 -1.15 16.14 -6.26
CA PRO A 11 -2.02 16.31 -7.42
C PRO A 11 -2.68 17.70 -7.40
N SER A 12 -3.09 18.19 -8.57
CA SER A 12 -3.76 19.51 -8.69
C SER A 12 -5.00 19.64 -7.80
N THR A 13 -5.71 18.54 -7.57
CA THR A 13 -6.88 18.47 -6.68
C THR A 13 -6.56 18.80 -5.23
N TYR A 14 -5.31 18.61 -4.78
CA TYR A 14 -4.86 18.98 -3.43
C TYR A 14 -4.84 20.50 -3.21
N SER A 15 -4.77 21.29 -4.29
CA SER A 15 -4.86 22.76 -4.24
C SER A 15 -6.32 23.27 -4.32
N PHE A 16 -7.31 22.38 -4.30
CA PHE A 16 -8.72 22.75 -4.38
C PHE A 16 -9.38 22.72 -2.99
N PRO A 17 -9.78 23.86 -2.38
CA PRO A 17 -10.28 23.88 -1.01
C PRO A 17 -11.46 22.94 -0.70
N PRO A 18 -12.47 22.76 -1.59
CA PRO A 18 -13.55 21.79 -1.35
C PRO A 18 -13.09 20.34 -1.25
N PHE A 19 -11.88 20.00 -1.72
CA PHE A 19 -11.33 18.64 -1.62
C PHE A 19 -11.18 18.17 -0.16
N PHE A 20 -10.97 19.10 0.78
CA PHE A 20 -10.83 18.83 2.22
C PHE A 20 -12.17 18.82 2.99
N THR A 21 -13.29 18.97 2.30
CA THR A 21 -14.63 18.97 2.92
C THR A 21 -15.49 17.90 2.26
N PRO A 22 -16.10 16.97 3.03
CA PRO A 22 -16.96 15.94 2.46
C PRO A 22 -18.05 16.54 1.56
N GLN A 23 -18.12 16.07 0.32
CA GLN A 23 -19.10 16.58 -0.64
C GLN A 23 -20.52 16.04 -0.32
N PRO A 24 -21.57 16.88 -0.39
CA PRO A 24 -22.93 16.47 -0.03
C PRO A 24 -23.58 15.55 -1.08
N ASN A 25 -23.22 15.73 -2.36
CA ASN A 25 -23.70 14.90 -3.45
C ASN A 25 -22.95 13.56 -3.47
N SER A 26 -23.68 12.45 -3.55
CA SER A 26 -23.11 11.09 -3.50
C SER A 26 -22.09 10.82 -4.61
N ALA A 27 -22.41 11.15 -5.87
CA ALA A 27 -21.50 10.95 -6.99
C ALA A 27 -20.22 11.78 -6.84
N THR A 28 -20.36 13.05 -6.43
CA THR A 28 -19.20 13.92 -6.18
C THR A 28 -18.37 13.43 -5.00
N ARG A 29 -19.01 12.90 -3.94
CA ARG A 29 -18.34 12.30 -2.79
C ARG A 29 -17.55 11.05 -3.19
N THR A 30 -18.11 10.19 -4.03
CA THR A 30 -17.39 9.02 -4.56
C THR A 30 -16.16 9.45 -5.36
N SER A 31 -16.28 10.43 -6.26
CA SER A 31 -15.13 10.96 -6.99
C SER A 31 -14.09 11.63 -6.08
N GLN A 32 -14.52 12.28 -5.01
CA GLN A 32 -13.62 12.82 -3.98
C GLN A 32 -12.88 11.70 -3.25
N LEU A 33 -13.57 10.63 -2.83
CA LEU A 33 -12.97 9.49 -2.15
C LEU A 33 -11.96 8.75 -3.05
N GLN A 34 -12.25 8.59 -4.34
CA GLN A 34 -11.31 8.04 -5.33
C GLN A 34 -10.03 8.86 -5.40
N LYS A 35 -10.14 10.20 -5.46
CA LYS A 35 -8.98 11.11 -5.47
C LYS A 35 -8.18 11.04 -4.17
N TRP A 36 -8.86 10.94 -3.03
CA TRP A 36 -8.20 10.73 -1.74
C TRP A 36 -7.46 9.40 -1.69
N SER A 37 -8.09 8.30 -2.12
CA SER A 37 -7.46 6.98 -2.18
C SER A 37 -6.21 6.98 -3.06
N ALA A 38 -6.26 7.61 -4.24
CA ALA A 38 -5.10 7.74 -5.12
C ALA A 38 -3.97 8.57 -4.47
N LEU A 39 -4.32 9.66 -3.77
CA LEU A 39 -3.36 10.48 -3.03
C LEU A 39 -2.71 9.68 -1.89
N VAL A 40 -3.48 8.96 -1.08
CA VAL A 40 -2.94 8.15 0.03
C VAL A 40 -2.03 7.04 -0.50
N GLN A 41 -2.43 6.34 -1.57
CA GLN A 41 -1.61 5.32 -2.20
C GLN A 41 -0.28 5.88 -2.74
N SER A 42 -0.33 7.01 -3.47
CA SER A 42 0.88 7.64 -4.02
C SER A 42 1.81 8.18 -2.92
N TRP A 43 1.24 8.75 -1.85
CA TRP A 43 1.99 9.20 -0.67
C TRP A 43 2.72 8.04 0.01
N CYS A 44 2.02 6.94 0.29
CA CYS A 44 2.59 5.73 0.90
C CYS A 44 3.68 5.11 0.01
N ARG A 45 3.44 5.03 -1.31
CA ARG A 45 4.43 4.54 -2.28
C ARG A 45 5.69 5.40 -2.29
N HIS A 46 5.54 6.72 -2.27
CA HIS A 46 6.67 7.65 -2.28
C HIS A 46 7.56 7.51 -1.05
N HIS A 47 6.96 7.36 0.13
CA HIS A 47 7.67 7.17 1.39
C HIS A 47 8.05 5.71 1.66
N ARG A 48 7.74 4.79 0.72
CA ARG A 48 7.91 3.33 0.85
C ARG A 48 7.36 2.77 2.16
N THR A 49 6.23 3.29 2.64
CA THR A 49 5.58 2.83 3.87
C THR A 49 4.22 2.23 3.58
N TYR A 50 4.01 1.00 4.02
CA TYR A 50 2.71 0.35 4.00
C TYR A 50 1.87 0.69 5.23
N ARG A 51 2.47 1.23 6.30
CA ARG A 51 1.77 1.54 7.55
C ARG A 51 1.45 3.02 7.62
N LEU A 52 0.17 3.34 7.81
CA LEU A 52 -0.33 4.70 8.00
C LEU A 52 -1.01 4.80 9.37
N THR A 53 -0.38 5.53 10.28
CA THR A 53 -0.99 5.92 11.56
C THR A 53 -1.76 7.21 11.35
N LEU A 54 -3.07 7.16 11.59
CA LEU A 54 -4.00 8.26 11.35
C LEU A 54 -3.71 9.49 12.22
N SER A 55 -3.34 9.28 13.49
CA SER A 55 -2.97 10.35 14.41
C SER A 55 -1.82 11.19 13.85
N ASP A 56 -0.78 10.53 13.31
CA ASP A 56 0.36 11.20 12.69
C ASP A 56 -0.01 11.79 11.31
N ALA A 57 -0.79 11.05 10.53
CA ALA A 57 -1.18 11.44 9.17
C ALA A 57 -2.00 12.74 9.15
N ILE A 58 -2.82 12.98 10.18
CA ILE A 58 -3.64 14.20 10.32
C ILE A 58 -2.80 15.45 10.52
N GLU A 59 -1.63 15.33 11.13
CA GLU A 59 -0.69 16.43 11.31
C GLU A 59 0.27 16.58 10.12
N SER A 60 0.40 15.51 9.32
CA SER A 60 1.26 15.48 8.14
C SER A 60 0.69 16.24 6.93
N PRO A 61 1.53 16.57 5.94
CA PRO A 61 1.09 17.12 4.66
C PRO A 61 0.09 16.26 3.88
N LEU A 62 -0.06 14.97 4.21
CA LEU A 62 -1.05 14.10 3.55
C LEU A 62 -2.47 14.62 3.76
N PHE A 63 -2.85 14.93 5.01
CA PHE A 63 -4.21 15.37 5.36
C PHE A 63 -4.29 16.84 5.78
N TYR A 64 -3.16 17.54 5.90
CA TYR A 64 -3.13 18.97 6.20
C TYR A 64 -2.37 19.78 5.13
N ASN A 65 -3.10 20.60 4.40
CA ASN A 65 -2.54 21.59 3.48
C ASN A 65 -2.36 22.93 4.21
N ALA A 66 -1.13 23.22 4.62
CA ALA A 66 -0.77 24.45 5.31
C ALA A 66 -0.97 25.71 4.45
N ALA A 67 -0.73 25.63 3.13
CA ALA A 67 -0.88 26.77 2.22
C ALA A 67 -2.35 27.18 2.07
N LEU A 68 -3.26 26.22 2.01
CA LEU A 68 -4.71 26.48 1.98
C LEU A 68 -5.34 26.66 3.37
N ARG A 69 -4.60 26.36 4.44
CA ARG A 69 -5.11 26.24 5.82
C ARG A 69 -6.34 25.32 5.88
N LYS A 70 -6.27 24.19 5.17
CA LYS A 70 -7.33 23.16 5.12
C LYS A 70 -6.78 21.82 5.55
N ARG A 71 -7.55 21.09 6.34
CA ARG A 71 -7.24 19.71 6.76
C ARG A 71 -8.48 18.84 6.75
N LEU A 72 -8.29 17.54 6.59
CA LEU A 72 -9.33 16.58 6.95
C LEU A 72 -9.49 16.55 8.48
N SER A 73 -10.73 16.36 8.94
CA SER A 73 -10.97 16.01 10.32
C SER A 73 -10.55 14.56 10.58
N MET A 74 -10.35 14.20 11.85
CA MET A 74 -9.97 12.83 12.19
C MET A 74 -11.03 11.82 11.71
N LYS A 75 -12.31 12.22 11.81
CA LYS A 75 -13.45 11.45 11.34
C LYS A 75 -13.42 11.27 9.81
N ASP A 76 -13.18 12.34 9.06
CA ASP A 76 -13.22 12.26 7.59
C ASP A 76 -12.05 11.45 7.03
N ALA A 77 -10.87 11.53 7.64
CA ALA A 77 -9.74 10.67 7.28
C ALA A 77 -10.03 9.19 7.56
N ARG A 78 -10.71 8.86 8.67
CA ARG A 78 -11.22 7.50 8.92
C ARG A 78 -12.23 7.08 7.87
N ASP A 79 -13.17 7.95 7.50
CA ASP A 79 -14.18 7.65 6.47
C ASP A 79 -13.52 7.36 5.10
N VAL A 80 -12.43 8.06 4.75
CA VAL A 80 -11.63 7.77 3.55
C VAL A 80 -11.03 6.37 3.62
N LEU A 81 -10.36 6.02 4.72
CA LEU A 81 -9.72 4.71 4.87
C LEU A 81 -10.74 3.57 4.98
N ASP A 82 -11.86 3.78 5.68
CA ASP A 82 -12.99 2.85 5.72
C ASP A 82 -13.61 2.61 4.33
N TRP A 83 -13.64 3.64 3.49
CA TRP A 83 -14.04 3.45 2.10
C TRP A 83 -13.00 2.64 1.32
N MET A 84 -11.70 2.90 1.55
CA MET A 84 -10.61 2.15 0.91
C MET A 84 -10.57 0.66 1.29
N THR A 85 -11.05 0.26 2.46
CA THR A 85 -11.07 -1.15 2.88
C THR A 85 -12.14 -1.98 2.17
N LYS A 86 -13.16 -1.34 1.61
CA LYS A 86 -14.30 -2.02 0.97
C LYS A 86 -13.98 -2.43 -0.45
N GLU A 87 -14.67 -3.48 -0.91
CA GLU A 87 -14.59 -3.96 -2.29
C GLU A 87 -15.20 -2.95 -3.27
N GLU A 88 -14.74 -2.98 -4.51
CA GLU A 88 -15.27 -2.10 -5.56
C GLU A 88 -16.74 -2.42 -5.87
N GLU A 89 -17.13 -3.69 -5.79
CA GLU A 89 -18.51 -4.18 -5.98
C GLU A 89 -19.48 -3.62 -4.92
N GLU A 90 -18.98 -3.33 -3.71
CA GLU A 90 -19.75 -2.67 -2.64
C GLU A 90 -19.75 -1.14 -2.76
N GLY A 91 -19.22 -0.59 -3.85
CA GLY A 91 -19.00 0.84 -4.04
C GLY A 91 -17.85 1.41 -3.21
N GLY A 92 -16.93 0.54 -2.78
CA GLY A 92 -15.73 0.85 -2.03
C GLY A 92 -14.51 1.20 -2.87
N GLY A 93 -13.37 1.35 -2.21
CA GLY A 93 -12.09 1.72 -2.83
C GLY A 93 -11.27 0.56 -3.37
N GLY A 94 -11.82 -0.66 -3.45
CA GLY A 94 -11.17 -1.83 -4.04
C GLY A 94 -10.15 -2.51 -3.12
N GLN A 95 -10.41 -2.55 -1.81
CA GLN A 95 -9.54 -3.16 -0.79
C GLN A 95 -8.10 -2.63 -0.84
N ARG A 96 -7.97 -1.29 -0.99
CA ARG A 96 -6.69 -0.57 -1.00
C ARG A 96 -6.17 -0.25 0.41
N ALA A 97 -6.91 -0.62 1.45
CA ALA A 97 -6.49 -0.50 2.84
C ALA A 97 -6.96 -1.70 3.69
N GLU A 98 -6.29 -1.94 4.81
CA GLU A 98 -6.63 -2.94 5.83
C GLU A 98 -6.38 -2.34 7.22
N TRP A 99 -7.37 -2.33 8.12
CA TRP A 99 -7.15 -1.87 9.50
C TRP A 99 -6.34 -2.89 10.30
N LEU A 100 -5.27 -2.45 10.95
CA LEU A 100 -4.36 -3.29 11.73
C LEU A 100 -4.68 -3.32 13.24
N ASP A 101 -5.46 -2.36 13.73
CA ASP A 101 -5.76 -2.17 15.15
C ASP A 101 -7.25 -2.34 15.49
N GLY A 102 -7.93 -3.19 14.70
CA GLY A 102 -9.29 -3.64 14.93
C GLY A 102 -10.29 -2.50 15.08
N SER A 103 -10.89 -2.39 16.27
CA SER A 103 -11.95 -1.42 16.57
C SER A 103 -11.45 0.02 16.72
N SER A 104 -10.17 0.25 16.99
CA SER A 104 -9.64 1.59 17.23
C SER A 104 -9.46 2.42 15.96
N LYS A 105 -9.30 1.74 14.80
CA LYS A 105 -9.20 2.35 13.46
C LYS A 105 -8.27 3.56 13.46
N ASN A 106 -7.06 3.37 13.97
CA ASN A 106 -6.01 4.38 14.01
C ASN A 106 -4.80 3.97 13.15
N VAL A 107 -4.60 2.69 12.89
CA VAL A 107 -3.48 2.19 12.09
C VAL A 107 -4.01 1.36 10.94
N ALA A 108 -3.79 1.84 9.72
CA ALA A 108 -4.12 1.13 8.50
C ALA A 108 -2.87 0.68 7.76
N ARG A 109 -2.95 -0.48 7.12
CA ARG A 109 -2.05 -0.89 6.06
C ARG A 109 -2.61 -0.38 4.73
N ILE A 110 -1.77 0.24 3.90
CA ILE A 110 -2.15 0.83 2.62
C ILE A 110 -1.52 0.06 1.47
N TRP A 111 -2.32 -0.28 0.46
CA TRP A 111 -1.93 -1.05 -0.70
C TRP A 111 -1.93 -0.19 -1.98
N TRP A 112 -0.78 0.40 -2.34
CA TRP A 112 -0.62 1.01 -3.68
C TRP A 112 -0.56 -0.02 -4.81
N LYS A 113 -0.20 -1.26 -4.46
CA LYS A 113 -0.41 -2.49 -5.21
C LYS A 113 -0.85 -3.54 -4.19
N ARG A 114 -1.91 -4.28 -4.50
CA ARG A 114 -2.46 -5.32 -3.63
C ARG A 114 -1.52 -6.53 -3.58
N PRO A 115 -1.61 -7.38 -2.54
CA PRO A 115 -0.84 -8.61 -2.46
C PRO A 115 -0.97 -9.49 -3.70
N GLU A 116 -2.14 -9.54 -4.34
CA GLU A 116 -2.38 -10.31 -5.56
C GLU A 116 -1.65 -9.75 -6.78
N GLU A 117 -1.51 -8.42 -6.85
CA GLU A 117 -0.78 -7.73 -7.92
C GLU A 117 0.73 -7.95 -7.75
N TRP A 118 1.24 -7.80 -6.53
CA TRP A 118 2.63 -8.11 -6.21
C TRP A 118 2.98 -9.58 -6.42
N ALA A 119 2.09 -10.50 -6.01
CA ALA A 119 2.26 -11.92 -6.25
C ALA A 119 2.44 -12.24 -7.73
N GLY A 120 1.67 -11.59 -8.61
CA GLY A 120 1.84 -11.71 -10.06
C GLY A 120 3.23 -11.25 -10.51
N ILE A 121 3.62 -10.04 -10.11
CA ILE A 121 4.92 -9.46 -10.46
C ILE A 121 6.09 -10.35 -9.99
N VAL A 122 6.03 -10.86 -8.75
CA VAL A 122 7.07 -11.75 -8.20
C VAL A 122 7.11 -13.08 -8.96
N ALA A 123 5.96 -13.66 -9.27
CA ALA A 123 5.89 -14.90 -10.04
C ALA A 123 6.48 -14.73 -11.46
N ASP A 124 6.17 -13.62 -12.13
CA ASP A 124 6.71 -13.31 -13.46
C ASP A 124 8.25 -13.15 -13.41
N TRP A 125 8.79 -12.53 -12.35
CA TRP A 125 10.24 -12.43 -12.17
C TRP A 125 10.91 -13.78 -11.93
N VAL A 126 10.33 -14.64 -11.10
CA VAL A 126 10.86 -16.00 -10.86
C VAL A 126 10.91 -16.79 -12.16
N GLU A 127 9.88 -16.68 -12.99
CA GLU A 127 9.82 -17.33 -14.30
C GLU A 127 10.88 -16.78 -15.26
N ASN A 128 10.97 -15.45 -15.39
CA ASN A 128 11.90 -14.79 -16.30
C ASN A 128 13.38 -14.98 -15.91
N THR A 129 13.67 -15.27 -14.65
CA THR A 129 15.04 -15.48 -14.14
C THR A 129 15.40 -16.96 -13.98
N GLY A 130 14.48 -17.88 -14.31
CA GLY A 130 14.74 -19.32 -14.22
C GLY A 130 14.86 -19.86 -12.79
N GLN A 131 14.26 -19.18 -11.81
CA GLN A 131 14.33 -19.56 -10.39
C GLN A 131 13.21 -20.53 -9.96
N LYS A 132 12.45 -21.08 -10.91
CA LYS A 132 11.49 -22.16 -10.64
C LYS A 132 12.20 -23.38 -10.09
N ASN A 133 11.58 -24.06 -9.13
CA ASN A 133 12.11 -25.22 -8.41
C ASN A 133 13.36 -24.99 -7.54
N VAL A 134 13.88 -23.76 -7.50
CA VAL A 134 14.94 -23.36 -6.56
C VAL A 134 14.29 -22.86 -5.27
N VAL A 135 14.98 -23.13 -4.15
CA VAL A 135 14.62 -22.56 -2.85
C VAL A 135 15.28 -21.20 -2.71
N LEU A 136 14.49 -20.18 -2.41
CA LEU A 136 14.95 -18.84 -2.08
C LEU A 136 14.54 -18.51 -0.66
N THR A 137 15.31 -17.69 0.03
CA THR A 137 14.90 -17.08 1.29
C THR A 137 14.03 -15.85 1.01
N VAL A 138 13.13 -15.51 1.93
CA VAL A 138 12.35 -14.26 1.82
C VAL A 138 13.29 -13.05 1.86
N TYR A 139 14.39 -13.14 2.61
CA TYR A 139 15.43 -12.10 2.62
C TYR A 139 16.03 -11.88 1.22
N GLU A 140 16.40 -12.92 0.48
CA GLU A 140 16.92 -12.79 -0.89
C GLU A 140 15.91 -12.14 -1.84
N LEU A 141 14.60 -12.39 -1.65
CA LEU A 141 13.56 -11.76 -2.46
C LEU A 141 13.44 -10.25 -2.19
N VAL A 142 13.67 -9.83 -0.95
CA VAL A 142 13.49 -8.44 -0.53
C VAL A 142 14.76 -7.63 -0.67
N GLU A 143 15.90 -8.17 -0.25
CA GLU A 143 17.19 -7.48 -0.10
C GLU A 143 18.29 -8.06 -1.01
N GLY A 144 18.01 -9.13 -1.77
CA GLY A 144 19.02 -9.77 -2.61
C GLY A 144 19.48 -8.92 -3.78
N GLU A 145 20.72 -9.13 -4.22
CA GLU A 145 21.31 -8.42 -5.37
C GLU A 145 20.50 -8.59 -6.66
N GLY A 146 19.93 -9.79 -6.85
CA GLY A 146 19.10 -10.11 -8.01
C GLY A 146 17.78 -9.34 -8.07
N THR A 147 17.33 -8.74 -6.97
CA THR A 147 16.08 -7.96 -6.91
C THR A 147 16.32 -6.45 -6.88
N MET A 148 17.56 -5.95 -6.87
CA MET A 148 17.86 -4.51 -6.78
C MET A 148 17.18 -3.65 -7.87
N SER A 149 16.94 -4.22 -9.06
CA SER A 149 16.26 -3.55 -10.17
C SER A 149 14.73 -3.60 -10.09
N GLN A 150 14.20 -4.35 -9.12
CA GLN A 150 12.78 -4.64 -8.98
C GLN A 150 12.08 -3.64 -8.08
N GLU A 151 10.81 -3.35 -8.36
CA GLU A 151 10.06 -2.33 -7.62
C GLU A 151 9.88 -2.69 -6.14
N TRP A 152 9.79 -3.99 -5.81
CA TRP A 152 9.59 -4.49 -4.44
C TRP A 152 10.89 -4.64 -3.63
N HIS A 153 12.06 -4.30 -4.18
CA HIS A 153 13.29 -4.34 -3.40
C HIS A 153 13.19 -3.44 -2.16
N GLY A 154 13.62 -3.94 -0.99
CA GLY A 154 13.44 -3.26 0.30
C GLY A 154 11.98 -3.14 0.76
N MET A 155 11.08 -3.98 0.26
CA MET A 155 9.71 -4.10 0.76
C MET A 155 9.69 -4.75 2.15
N ASP A 156 8.75 -4.34 3.00
CA ASP A 156 8.54 -4.97 4.30
C ASP A 156 8.31 -6.50 4.18
N THR A 157 9.01 -7.29 4.98
CA THR A 157 8.95 -8.77 4.95
C THR A 157 7.55 -9.31 5.19
N ASP A 158 6.75 -8.70 6.08
CA ASP A 158 5.37 -9.13 6.32
C ASP A 158 4.51 -8.91 5.06
N VAL A 159 4.79 -7.84 4.31
CA VAL A 159 4.13 -7.58 3.03
C VAL A 159 4.52 -8.61 2.00
N MET A 160 5.81 -8.94 1.87
CA MET A 160 6.28 -9.99 0.97
C MET A 160 5.62 -11.33 1.32
N LEU A 161 5.59 -11.71 2.60
CA LEU A 161 4.92 -12.93 3.06
C LEU A 161 3.42 -12.96 2.72
N LYS A 162 2.71 -11.82 2.83
CA LYS A 162 1.31 -11.73 2.36
C LYS A 162 1.19 -12.01 0.86
N CYS A 163 2.11 -11.49 0.04
CA CYS A 163 2.13 -11.75 -1.40
C CYS A 163 2.42 -13.22 -1.71
N LEU A 164 3.42 -13.81 -1.04
CA LEU A 164 3.75 -15.23 -1.19
C LEU A 164 2.59 -16.14 -0.80
N ASN A 165 1.84 -15.80 0.26
CA ASN A 165 0.64 -16.54 0.67
C ASN A 165 -0.44 -16.57 -0.43
N VAL A 166 -0.53 -15.53 -1.28
CA VAL A 166 -1.42 -15.57 -2.45
C VAL A 166 -0.96 -16.66 -3.44
N LEU A 167 0.35 -16.76 -3.69
CA LEU A 167 0.91 -17.79 -4.57
C LEU A 167 0.76 -19.20 -3.99
N VAL A 168 0.91 -19.35 -2.68
CA VAL A 168 0.67 -20.61 -1.96
C VAL A 168 -0.78 -21.07 -2.14
N LYS A 169 -1.75 -20.17 -1.90
CA LYS A 169 -3.18 -20.47 -2.11
C LYS A 169 -3.51 -20.83 -3.56
N ARG A 170 -2.74 -20.32 -4.53
CA ARG A 170 -2.86 -20.64 -5.95
C ARG A 170 -2.09 -21.90 -6.37
N GLY A 171 -1.40 -22.58 -5.44
CA GLY A 171 -0.58 -23.76 -5.73
C GLY A 171 0.69 -23.47 -6.53
N LYS A 172 1.14 -22.21 -6.60
CA LYS A 172 2.32 -21.79 -7.38
C LYS A 172 3.59 -21.66 -6.54
N ALA A 173 3.46 -21.69 -5.22
CA ALA A 173 4.60 -21.61 -4.31
C ALA A 173 4.32 -22.38 -3.02
N GLN A 174 5.38 -22.65 -2.26
CA GLN A 174 5.32 -23.18 -0.91
C GLN A 174 6.29 -22.40 -0.04
N VAL A 175 5.78 -21.82 1.05
CA VAL A 175 6.61 -21.17 2.09
C VAL A 175 6.85 -22.17 3.21
N PHE A 176 8.06 -22.18 3.77
CA PHE A 176 8.49 -23.05 4.86
C PHE A 176 9.47 -22.32 5.77
N GLY A 177 9.74 -22.90 6.94
CA GLY A 177 10.54 -22.23 7.98
C GLY A 177 9.70 -21.36 8.91
N GLY A 178 10.37 -20.57 9.74
CA GLY A 178 9.80 -19.66 10.73
C GLY A 178 10.89 -18.85 11.41
N ASP A 179 10.49 -17.95 12.32
CA ASP A 179 11.39 -17.11 13.13
C ASP A 179 12.35 -16.23 12.29
N GLY A 180 11.87 -15.70 11.15
CA GLY A 180 12.66 -14.80 10.29
C GLY A 180 13.62 -15.52 9.34
N GLN A 181 13.54 -16.86 9.28
CA GLN A 181 14.27 -17.71 8.34
C GLN A 181 13.31 -18.39 7.36
N GLU A 182 12.30 -17.67 6.89
CA GLU A 182 11.35 -18.20 5.93
C GLU A 182 12.02 -18.43 4.57
N GLY A 183 11.87 -19.65 4.07
CA GLY A 183 12.20 -20.05 2.71
C GLY A 183 10.93 -20.18 1.87
N VAL A 184 11.09 -20.01 0.56
CA VAL A 184 10.03 -20.20 -0.42
C VAL A 184 10.55 -20.97 -1.62
N LYS A 185 9.74 -21.92 -2.08
CA LYS A 185 9.94 -22.65 -3.34
C LYS A 185 8.80 -22.31 -4.28
N PHE A 186 9.13 -21.97 -5.52
CA PHE A 186 8.17 -21.70 -6.59
C PHE A 186 8.08 -22.91 -7.53
N PHE A 187 6.89 -23.13 -8.10
CA PHE A 187 6.58 -24.25 -9.01
C PHE A 187 6.30 -23.76 -10.44
#